data_AF-W7J9T1-F1
#
_entry.id   AF-W7J9T1-F1
#
_cell.length_a   1.000
_cell.length_b   1.000
_cell.length_c   1.000
_cell.angle_alpha   90.00
_cell.angle_beta   90.00
_cell.angle_gamma   90.00
#
_symmetry.space_group_name_H-M   'P 1'
#
loop_
_entity.id
_entity.type
_entity.pdbx_description
1 polymer ?
#
loop_
_entity_poly.entity_id
_entity_poly.type
_entity_poly.pdbx_seq_one_letter_code
_entity_poly.pdbx_strand_id
1 'polypeptide(L)' 'MTTSITLFNGRLAEAADLAPLAFAGFAHFTAMQVHDRRVRGLDLHLTRLREASDELFG' A
#
# COMPACT_ATOMS: atom_id res chain seq x y z
N MET A 1 5.52 -21.72 -1.68
CA MET A 1 5.72 -20.40 -1.05
C MET A 1 5.07 -19.36 -1.93
N THR A 2 4.23 -18.50 -1.38
CA THR A 2 3.65 -17.39 -2.14
C THR A 2 4.73 -16.33 -2.28
N THR A 3 5.16 -16.02 -3.50
CA THR A 3 6.07 -14.90 -3.73
C THR A 3 5.31 -13.61 -3.46
N SER A 4 5.73 -12.86 -2.44
CA SER A 4 5.21 -11.52 -2.17
C SER A 4 5.94 -10.54 -3.07
N ILE A 5 5.23 -9.87 -3.97
CA ILE A 5 5.80 -8.81 -4.80
C ILE A 5 5.61 -7.47 -4.10
N THR A 6 6.65 -6.64 -4.09
CA THR A 6 6.55 -5.24 -3.68
C THR A 6 6.89 -4.36 -4.85
N LEU A 7 6.04 -3.37 -5.12
CA LEU A 7 6.26 -2.40 -6.19
C LEU A 7 6.50 -1.01 -5.58
N PHE A 8 7.54 -0.33 -6.04
CA PHE A 8 7.78 1.09 -5.75
C PHE A 8 7.74 1.87 -7.07
N ASN A 9 6.78 2.79 -7.18
CA ASN A 9 6.52 3.55 -8.42
C ASN A 9 6.35 2.65 -9.66
N GLY A 10 5.67 1.51 -9.49
CA GLY A 10 5.39 0.56 -10.58
C GLY A 10 6.54 -0.38 -10.96
N ARG A 11 7.70 -0.30 -10.29
CA ARG A 11 8.85 -1.19 -10.49
C ARG A 11 9.02 -2.14 -9.31
N LEU A 12 9.53 -3.35 -9.56
CA LEU A 12 9.90 -4.27 -8.47
C LEU A 12 10.89 -3.57 -7.53
N ALA A 13 10.58 -3.59 -6.24
CA ALA A 13 11.39 -2.97 -5.21
C ALA A 13 12.30 -4.01 -4.54
N GLU A 14 13.56 -3.65 -4.39
CA GLU A 14 14.53 -4.37 -3.56
C GLU A 14 14.54 -3.79 -2.13
N ALA A 15 15.15 -4.50 -1.19
CA ALA A 15 15.24 -4.03 0.20
C ALA A 15 15.92 -2.65 0.33
N ALA A 16 16.89 -2.36 -0.55
CA ALA A 16 17.59 -1.08 -0.58
C ALA A 16 16.67 0.11 -0.97
N ASP A 17 15.66 -0.13 -1.81
CA ASP A 17 14.69 0.89 -2.20
C ASP A 17 13.77 1.28 -1.04
N LEU A 18 13.47 0.30 -0.17
CA LEU A 18 12.52 0.44 0.93
C LEU A 18 13.16 0.91 2.25
N ALA A 19 14.45 0.62 2.45
CA ALA A 19 15.16 0.94 3.70
C ALA A 19 15.06 2.42 4.12
N PRO A 20 15.17 3.41 3.21
CA PRO A 20 14.98 4.82 3.59
C PRO A 20 13.54 5.17 3.97
N LEU A 21 12.56 4.44 3.45
CA LEU A 21 11.13 4.69 3.66
C LEU A 21 10.59 4.05 4.95
N ALA A 22 11.21 2.95 5.40
CA ALA A 22 10.74 2.15 6.53
C ALA A 22 10.56 2.96 7.83
N PHE A 23 11.30 4.06 7.99
CA PHE A 23 11.27 4.93 9.18
C PHE A 23 10.96 6.39 8.85
N ALA A 24 10.48 6.70 7.64
CA ALA A 24 10.14 8.07 7.26
C ALA A 24 9.01 8.64 8.15
N GLY A 25 8.18 7.78 8.75
CA GLY A 25 7.19 8.12 9.79
C GLY A 25 5.99 8.93 9.30
N PHE A 26 6.10 9.58 8.15
CA PHE A 26 5.06 10.36 7.50
C PHE A 26 4.53 9.62 6.28
N ALA A 27 3.58 8.72 6.50
CA ALA A 27 2.99 7.88 5.47
C ALA A 27 1.53 7.54 5.79
N HIS A 28 0.74 7.26 4.75
CA HIS A 28 -0.61 6.73 4.87
C HIS A 28 -0.74 5.48 3.99
N PHE A 29 -1.47 4.48 4.46
CA PHE A 29 -1.66 3.21 3.74
C PHE A 29 -3.00 2.57 4.09
N THR A 30 -3.41 1.61 3.26
CA THR A 30 -4.54 0.71 3.53
C THR A 30 -4.05 -0.73 3.46
N ALA A 31 -4.63 -1.59 4.29
CA ALA A 31 -4.40 -3.03 4.27
C ALA A 31 -5.73 -3.74 4.05
N MET A 32 -5.69 -4.88 3.37
CA MET A 32 -6.86 -5.66 3.01
C MET A 32 -6.53 -7.15 3.00
N GLN A 33 -7.52 -7.99 3.29
CA GLN A 33 -7.37 -9.43 3.17
C GLN A 33 -7.79 -9.90 1.78
N VAL A 34 -7.01 -10.81 1.19
CA VAL A 34 -7.35 -11.51 -0.05
C VAL A 34 -7.77 -12.93 0.29
N HIS A 35 -9.01 -13.28 -0.05
CA HIS A 35 -9.56 -14.62 0.11
C HIS A 35 -10.17 -15.07 -1.22
N ASP A 36 -9.78 -16.24 -1.73
CA ASP A 36 -10.21 -16.77 -3.03
C ASP A 36 -10.13 -15.74 -4.17
N ARG A 37 -9.00 -15.03 -4.23
CA ARG A 37 -8.72 -13.97 -5.22
C ARG A 37 -9.71 -12.79 -5.16
N ARG A 38 -10.39 -12.59 -4.02
CA ARG A 38 -11.33 -11.51 -3.78
C ARG A 38 -10.94 -10.71 -2.55
N VAL A 39 -11.31 -9.43 -2.58
CA VAL A 39 -11.20 -8.51 -1.45
C VAL A 39 -12.60 -7.99 -1.16
N ARG A 40 -13.03 -8.07 0.10
CA ARG A 40 -14.30 -7.48 0.53
C ARG A 40 -14.15 -5.96 0.63
N GLY A 41 -15.02 -5.20 -0.02
CA GLY A 41 -15.02 -3.74 0.06
C GLY A 41 -13.76 -3.09 -0.52
N LEU A 42 -13.21 -3.64 -1.60
CA LEU A 42 -12.02 -3.09 -2.26
C LEU A 42 -12.21 -1.61 -2.62
N ASP A 43 -13.38 -1.25 -3.13
CA ASP A 43 -13.82 0.11 -3.39
C ASP A 43 -13.72 0.98 -2.13
N LEU A 44 -14.26 0.52 -0.99
CA LEU A 44 -14.19 1.25 0.28
C LEU A 44 -12.75 1.44 0.77
N HIS A 45 -11.90 0.42 0.62
CA HIS A 45 -10.48 0.52 0.96
C HIS A 45 -9.75 1.58 0.12
N LEU A 46 -10.07 1.66 -1.17
CA LEU A 46 -9.46 2.62 -2.10
C LEU A 46 -10.01 4.03 -1.89
N THR A 47 -11.32 4.19 -1.68
CA THR A 47 -11.94 5.48 -1.33
C THR A 47 -11.32 6.05 -0.06
N ARG A 48 -11.26 5.24 1.01
CA ARG A 48 -10.63 5.66 2.27
C ARG A 48 -9.16 6.02 2.09
N LEU A 49 -8.42 5.25 1.30
CA LEU A 49 -7.01 5.55 1.00
C LEU A 49 -6.89 6.91 0.31
N ARG A 50 -7.72 7.18 -0.71
CA ARG A 50 -7.68 8.44 -1.47
C ARG A 50 -8.06 9.62 -0.59
N GLU A 51 -9.24 9.57 0.03
CA GLU A 51 -9.78 10.68 0.82
C GLU A 51 -8.86 11.09 1.97
N ALA A 52 -8.39 10.12 2.77
CA ALA A 52 -7.50 10.45 3.88
C ALA A 52 -6.06 10.79 3.41
N SER A 53 -5.63 10.37 2.22
CA SER A 53 -4.36 10.88 1.67
C SER A 53 -4.50 12.35 1.25
N ASP A 54 -5.62 12.71 0.62
CA ASP A 54 -5.91 14.09 0.25
C ASP A 54 -6.06 14.99 1.50
N GLU A 55 -6.66 14.47 2.57
CA GLU A 55 -6.76 15.18 3.87
C GLU A 55 -5.38 15.39 4.54
N LEU A 56 -4.50 14.38 4.49
CA LEU A 56 -3.19 14.44 5.14
C LEU A 56 -2.13 15.18 4.33
N PHE A 57 -2.21 15.16 3.00
CA PHE A 57 -1.12 15.60 2.11
C PHE A 57 -1.51 16.60 1.01
N GLY A 58 -2.81 16.86 0.76
CA GLY A 58 -3.31 17.79 -0.27
C GLY A 58 -3.57 17.14 -1.63
#